data_AF-Q14N61-F1
#
_entry.id   AF-Q14N61-F1
#
_cell.length_a   1.000
_cell.length_b   1.000
_cell.length_c   1.000
_cell.angle_alpha   90.00
_cell.angle_beta   90.00
_cell.angle_gamma   90.00
#
_symmetry.space_group_name_H-M   'P 1'
#
loop_
_entity.id
_entity.type
_entity.pdbx_description
1 polymer ?
#
loop_
_entity_poly.entity_id
_entity_poly.type
_entity_poly.pdbx_seq_one_letter_code
_entity_poly.pdbx_strand_id
1 'polypeptide(L)'
;MKEIRNLQLSEFQKEIINKLDDEYCYKISLQEQDKDTAINIIDNDGNFLLKILSGDDEVSIKERIKYAEKNIENLNGYLKKRIK
;
A
#
# COMPACT_ATOMS: atom_id res chain seq x y z
N MET A 1 -13.30 14.11 10.18
CA MET A 1 -13.59 12.66 10.09
C MET A 1 -12.38 11.93 10.67
N LYS A 2 -12.48 11.35 11.87
CA LYS A 2 -11.52 10.38 12.43
C LYS A 2 -12.28 9.48 13.41
N GLU A 3 -12.72 8.32 12.94
CA GLU A 3 -13.12 7.21 13.82
C GLU A 3 -12.29 5.99 13.47
N ILE A 4 -11.15 5.84 14.16
CA ILE A 4 -10.41 4.59 14.24
C ILE A 4 -10.80 3.98 15.60
N ARG A 5 -12.06 3.56 15.77
CA ARG A 5 -12.47 2.83 16.98
C ARG A 5 -12.44 1.33 16.65
N ASN A 6 -11.53 0.60 17.30
CA ASN A 6 -11.38 -0.87 17.33
C ASN A 6 -10.70 -1.58 16.13
N LEU A 7 -9.74 -0.96 15.45
CA LEU A 7 -8.88 -1.71 14.51
C LEU A 7 -7.62 -2.22 15.25
N GLN A 8 -7.42 -3.55 15.27
CA GLN A 8 -6.18 -4.16 15.75
C GLN A 8 -5.09 -4.00 14.69
N LEU A 9 -4.38 -2.88 14.74
CA LEU A 9 -3.25 -2.59 13.87
C LEU A 9 -1.94 -3.12 14.49
N SER A 10 -1.05 -3.65 13.66
CA SER A 10 0.32 -3.95 14.09
C SER A 10 1.10 -2.67 14.40
N GLU A 11 2.20 -2.78 15.16
CA GLU A 11 3.05 -1.62 15.46
C GLU A 11 3.60 -0.97 14.19
N PHE A 12 3.99 -1.79 13.20
CA PHE A 12 4.45 -1.30 11.90
C PHE A 12 3.37 -0.51 11.14
N GLN A 13 2.13 -1.01 11.16
CA GLN A 13 0.99 -0.32 10.55
C GLN A 13 0.69 1.03 11.21
N LYS A 14 0.79 1.11 12.55
CA LYS A 14 0.65 2.37 13.29
C LYS A 14 1.76 3.35 12.93
N GLU A 15 3.00 2.88 12.84
CA GLU A 15 4.14 3.72 12.46
C GLU A 15 3.96 4.31 11.05
N ILE A 16 3.52 3.49 10.09
CA ILE A 16 3.23 3.95 8.73
C ILE A 16 2.11 4.99 8.73
N ILE A 17 0.98 4.74 9.39
CA ILE A 17 -0.14 5.70 9.44
C ILE A 17 0.32 7.06 9.98
N ASN A 18 1.07 7.07 11.07
CA ASN A 18 1.56 8.31 11.67
C ASN A 18 2.48 9.10 10.72
N LYS A 19 3.23 8.42 9.85
CA LYS A 19 4.05 9.08 8.81
C LYS A 19 3.22 9.55 7.62
N LEU A 20 2.15 8.83 7.26
CA LEU A 20 1.31 9.17 6.11
C LEU A 20 0.36 10.34 6.38
N ASP A 21 -0.07 10.53 7.63
CA ASP A 21 -1.03 11.58 8.05
C ASP A 21 -0.60 13.01 7.63
N ASP A 22 0.67 13.23 7.27
CA ASP A 22 1.21 14.53 6.83
C ASP A 22 1.29 14.70 5.29
N GLU A 23 1.37 13.63 4.49
CA GLU A 23 1.69 13.71 3.05
C GLU A 23 0.76 12.90 2.12
N TYR A 24 0.03 11.91 2.63
CA TYR A 24 -0.70 10.94 1.79
C TYR A 24 -2.07 10.59 2.35
N CYS A 25 -3.00 10.22 1.46
CA CYS A 25 -4.30 9.70 1.84
C CYS A 25 -4.21 8.17 2.07
N TYR A 26 -4.92 7.65 3.07
CA TYR A 26 -5.05 6.20 3.27
C TYR A 26 -6.47 5.79 3.65
N LYS A 27 -6.81 4.55 3.31
CA LYS A 27 -8.06 3.88 3.67
C LYS A 27 -7.75 2.58 4.37
N ILE A 28 -8.24 2.43 5.59
CA ILE A 28 -8.13 1.16 6.32
C ILE A 28 -9.33 0.28 5.94
N SER A 29 -9.05 -0.95 5.53
CA SER A 29 -10.06 -1.95 5.18
C SER A 29 -9.86 -3.20 6.03
N LEU A 30 -10.94 -3.70 6.63
CA LEU A 30 -10.97 -5.01 7.26
C LEU A 30 -11.16 -6.07 6.17
N GLN A 31 -10.26 -7.04 6.06
CA GLN A 31 -10.52 -8.20 5.23
C GLN A 31 -11.40 -9.19 5.99
N GLU A 32 -12.63 -9.39 5.52
CA GLU A 32 -13.65 -10.22 6.18
C GLU A 32 -13.23 -11.67 6.37
N GLN A 33 -12.35 -12.20 5.50
CA GLN A 33 -11.97 -13.62 5.55
C GLN A 33 -10.94 -13.95 6.63
N ASP A 34 -10.00 -13.04 6.93
CA ASP A 34 -8.87 -13.36 7.83
C ASP A 34 -8.82 -12.48 9.08
N LYS A 35 -9.78 -11.56 9.26
CA LYS A 35 -9.73 -10.49 10.27
C LYS A 35 -8.43 -9.68 10.21
N ASP A 36 -7.73 -9.76 9.07
CA ASP A 36 -6.49 -9.05 8.88
C ASP A 36 -6.82 -7.61 8.46
N THR A 37 -6.28 -6.67 9.22
CA THR A 37 -6.46 -5.26 8.91
C THR A 37 -5.47 -4.88 7.84
N ALA A 38 -5.96 -4.34 6.73
CA ALA A 38 -5.12 -3.83 5.67
C ALA A 38 -5.23 -2.31 5.57
N ILE A 39 -4.10 -1.64 5.36
CA ILE A 39 -4.04 -0.22 5.05
C ILE A 39 -3.78 -0.08 3.56
N ASN A 40 -4.72 0.51 2.83
CA ASN A 40 -4.53 0.88 1.43
C ASN A 40 -4.10 2.35 1.39
N ILE A 41 -2.90 2.59 0.90
CA ILE A 41 -2.37 3.91 0.61
C ILE A 41 -2.87 4.31 -0.77
N ILE A 42 -3.44 5.51 -0.87
CA ILE A 42 -3.98 6.06 -2.11
C ILE A 42 -3.39 7.45 -2.34
N ASP A 43 -3.26 7.86 -3.59
CA ASP A 43 -2.93 9.24 -3.90
C ASP A 43 -4.13 10.18 -3.68
N ASN A 44 -3.93 11.48 -3.89
CA ASN A 44 -4.96 12.50 -3.74
C ASN A 44 -6.10 12.37 -4.77
N ASP A 45 -5.85 11.69 -5.90
CA ASP A 45 -6.84 11.41 -6.94
C ASP A 45 -7.62 10.12 -6.66
N GLY A 46 -7.28 9.41 -5.59
CA GLY A 46 -7.90 8.16 -5.16
C GLY A 46 -7.36 6.92 -5.86
N ASN A 47 -6.25 7.02 -6.60
CA ASN A 47 -5.60 5.86 -7.19
C ASN A 47 -4.86 5.06 -6.13
N PHE A 48 -4.93 3.74 -6.25
CA PHE A 48 -4.25 2.82 -5.36
C PHE A 48 -2.73 2.86 -5.58
N LEU A 49 -1.98 3.04 -4.50
CA LEU A 49 -0.52 3.01 -4.51
C LEU A 49 0.03 1.73 -3.92
N LEU A 50 -0.39 1.38 -2.70
CA LEU A 50 0.19 0.28 -1.94
C LEU A 50 -0.80 -0.26 -0.90
N LYS A 51 -0.70 -1.56 -0.58
CA LYS A 51 -1.44 -2.20 0.50
C LYS A 51 -0.45 -2.75 1.55
N ILE A 52 -0.67 -2.39 2.81
CA ILE A 52 0.06 -2.89 3.98
C ILE A 52 -0.84 -3.82 4.78
N LEU A 53 -0.42 -5.08 4.96
CA LEU A 53 -1.07 -6.11 5.77
C LEU A 53 -0.51 -6.10 7.20
N SER A 54 -1.17 -6.75 8.17
CA SER A 54 -0.68 -6.74 9.56
C SER A 54 0.63 -7.50 9.74
N GLY A 55 0.85 -8.55 8.94
CA GLY A 55 2.07 -9.35 8.90
C GLY A 55 3.20 -8.74 8.07
N ASP A 56 3.00 -7.55 7.50
CA ASP A 56 4.04 -6.87 6.73
C ASP A 56 5.09 -6.23 7.63
N ASP A 57 6.32 -6.18 7.12
CA ASP A 57 7.46 -5.51 7.72
C ASP A 57 8.18 -4.67 6.66
N GLU A 58 9.21 -3.94 7.08
CA GLU A 58 9.95 -3.06 6.19
C GLU A 58 10.62 -3.82 5.03
N VAL A 59 11.09 -5.05 5.27
CA VAL A 59 11.78 -5.86 4.26
C VAL A 59 10.80 -6.31 3.19
N SER A 60 9.67 -6.89 3.59
CA SER A 60 8.66 -7.42 2.66
C SER A 60 7.99 -6.31 1.83
N ILE A 61 7.86 -5.10 2.38
CA ILE A 61 7.37 -3.94 1.64
C ILE A 61 8.41 -3.48 0.61
N LYS A 62 9.69 -3.36 0.99
CA LYS A 62 10.77 -2.99 0.05
C LYS A 62 10.87 -3.98 -1.11
N GLU A 63 10.75 -5.28 -0.85
CA GLU A 63 10.78 -6.29 -1.90
C GLU A 63 9.61 -6.16 -2.87
N ARG A 64 8.39 -5.90 -2.38
CA ARG A 64 7.21 -5.66 -3.23
C ARG A 64 7.36 -4.42 -4.10
N ILE A 65 7.87 -3.31 -3.55
CA ILE A 65 8.11 -2.08 -4.31
C ILE A 65 9.10 -2.36 -5.46
N LYS A 66 10.24 -2.99 -5.15
CA LYS A 66 11.25 -3.35 -6.16
C LYS A 66 10.69 -4.25 -7.26
N TYR A 67 9.83 -5.21 -6.88
CA TYR A 67 9.17 -6.08 -7.85
C TYR A 67 8.21 -5.30 -8.77
N ALA A 68 7.43 -4.36 -8.21
CA ALA A 68 6.54 -3.50 -8.98
C ALA A 68 7.31 -2.59 -9.95
N GLU A 69 8.40 -1.97 -9.53
CA GLU A 69 9.27 -1.15 -10.38
C GLU A 69 9.78 -1.93 -11.60
N LYS A 70 10.28 -3.16 -11.36
CA LYS A 70 10.75 -4.05 -12.43
C LYS A 70 9.64 -4.41 -13.42
N ASN A 71 8.42 -4.65 -12.93
CA ASN A 71 7.28 -4.95 -13.81
C ASN A 71 6.88 -3.75 -14.66
N ILE A 72 6.90 -2.54 -14.09
CA ILE A 72 6.65 -1.29 -14.83
C ILE A 72 7.71 -1.09 -15.91
N GLU A 73 8.99 -1.30 -15.60
CA GLU A 73 10.07 -1.22 -16.58
C GLU A 73 9.86 -2.21 -17.74
N ASN A 74 9.52 -3.47 -17.43
CA ASN A 74 9.22 -4.49 -18.43
C ASN A 74 8.02 -4.09 -19.33
N LEU A 75 6.94 -3.60 -18.73
CA LEU A 75 5.75 -3.14 -19.47
C LEU A 75 6.08 -1.96 -20.38
N ASN A 76 6.84 -0.98 -19.90
CA ASN A 76 7.30 0.15 -20.70
C ASN A 76 8.17 -0.31 -21.87
N GLY A 77 9.07 -1.28 -21.64
CA GLY A 77 9.86 -1.91 -22.69
C GLY A 77 9.00 -2.61 -23.74
N TYR A 78 7.96 -3.32 -23.32
CA TYR A 78 7.00 -3.98 -24.21
C TYR A 78 6.21 -2.97 -25.06
N LEU A 79 5.66 -1.92 -24.44
CA LEU A 79 4.87 -0.89 -25.12
C LEU A 79 5.72 -0.13 -26.15
N LYS A 80 6.97 0.22 -25.81
CA LYS A 80 7.92 0.85 -26.75
C LYS A 80 8.20 0.00 -27.99
N LYS A 81 8.21 -1.35 -27.85
CA LYS A 81 8.39 -2.26 -28.99
C LYS A 81 7.15 -2.38 -29.87
N ARG A 82 5.94 -2.19 -29.31
CA ARG A 82 4.65 -2.27 -30.02
C ARG A 82 4.31 -1.01 -30.82
N ILE A 83 4.87 0.15 -30.45
CA ILE A 83 4.59 1.45 -31.06
C ILE A 83 5.59 1.78 -32.22
N LYS A 84 6.58 0.90 -32.45
CA LYS A 84 7.45 0.93 -33.65
C LYS A 84 6.90 0.04 -34.74
#